data_AF-A0A248TK93-F1
#
_entry.id   AF-A0A248TK93-F1
#
_cell.length_a   1.000
_cell.length_b   1.000
_cell.length_c   1.000
_cell.angle_alpha   90.00
_cell.angle_beta   90.00
_cell.angle_gamma   90.00
#
_symmetry.space_group_name_H-M   'P 1'
#
loop_
_entity.id
_entity.type
_entity.pdbx_description
1 polymer ?
#
loop_
_entity_poly.entity_id
_entity_poly.type
_entity_poly.pdbx_seq_one_letter_code
_entity_poly.pdbx_strand_id
1 'polypeptide(L)' 'MCKHQMSIIDFARRGQSIYIVLQGYDAQSDKPFAGEVRILGNNIYGDMIHPNKSLLSESCRQFIKDTILIKLQNQEI' A
#
# COMPACT_ATOMS: atom_id res chain seq x y z
N MET A 1 -2.63 5.68 -21.60
CA MET A 1 -2.89 4.67 -20.55
C MET A 1 -2.55 5.30 -19.21
N CYS A 2 -3.53 5.47 -18.32
CA CYS A 2 -3.27 5.89 -16.95
C CYS A 2 -2.63 4.74 -16.17
N LYS A 3 -1.66 5.03 -15.30
CA LYS A 3 -0.95 4.05 -14.48
C LYS A 3 -1.34 4.25 -13.03
N HIS A 4 -1.38 3.17 -12.25
CA HIS A 4 -1.48 3.27 -10.79
C HIS A 4 -0.29 4.07 -10.25
N GLN A 5 -0.56 4.90 -9.26
CA GLN A 5 0.46 5.71 -8.60
C GLN A 5 0.36 5.49 -7.09
N MET A 6 1.51 5.51 -6.41
CA MET A 6 1.60 5.43 -4.96
C MET A 6 2.79 6.26 -4.49
N SER A 7 2.64 6.89 -3.34
CA SER A 7 3.71 7.55 -2.59
C SER A 7 3.55 7.25 -1.11
N ILE A 8 4.67 6.95 -0.46
CA ILE A 8 4.72 6.82 1.00
C ILE A 8 4.85 8.23 1.56
N ILE A 9 3.97 8.57 2.49
CA ILE A 9 3.93 9.89 3.15
C ILE A 9 4.73 9.85 4.43
N ASP A 10 4.54 8.80 5.23
CA ASP A 10 5.25 8.59 6.49
C ASP A 10 5.28 7.10 6.83
N PHE A 11 6.19 6.69 7.70
CA PHE A 11 6.20 5.36 8.27
C PHE A 11 6.76 5.34 9.69
N ALA A 12 6.24 4.44 10.52
CA ALA A 12 6.68 4.27 11.90
C ALA A 12 6.88 2.79 12.24
N ARG A 13 8.03 2.46 12.82
CA ARG A 13 8.31 1.13 13.36
C ARG A 13 7.85 1.06 14.82
N ARG A 14 7.06 0.04 15.15
CA ARG A 14 6.58 -0.25 16.51
C ARG A 14 6.75 -1.74 16.80
N GLY A 15 7.81 -2.07 17.53
CA GLY A 15 8.21 -3.46 17.77
C GLY A 15 8.50 -4.18 16.45
N GLN A 16 7.77 -5.28 16.20
CA GLN A 16 7.91 -6.06 14.97
C GLN A 16 7.04 -5.55 13.81
N SER A 17 6.27 -4.47 14.01
CA SER A 17 5.36 -3.93 13.00
C SER A 17 5.87 -2.63 12.41
N ILE A 18 5.61 -2.44 11.11
CA ILE A 18 5.83 -1.17 10.41
C ILE A 18 4.47 -0.65 9.96
N TYR A 19 4.13 0.57 10.33
CA TYR A 19 2.93 1.27 9.88
C TYR A 19 3.34 2.23 8.78
N ILE A 20 2.66 2.20 7.64
CA ILE A 20 2.99 3.01 6.48
C ILE A 20 1.75 3.79 6.07
N VAL A 21 1.86 5.11 6.12
CA VAL A 21 0.87 6.04 5.57
C VAL A 21 1.22 6.29 4.11
N LEU A 22 0.24 6.11 3.24
CA LEU A 22 0.46 6.20 1.81
C LEU A 22 -0.75 6.82 1.09
N GLN A 23 -0.47 7.45 -0.04
CA GLN A 23 -1.47 8.03 -0.92
C GLN A 23 -1.17 7.65 -2.36
N GLY A 24 -2.14 7.80 -3.23
CA GLY A 24 -1.96 7.46 -4.63
C GLY A 24 -3.21 7.64 -5.46
N TYR A 25 -3.18 6.99 -6.62
CA TYR A 25 -4.26 7.03 -7.59
C TYR A 25 -4.46 5.64 -8.21
N ASP A 26 -5.71 5.19 -8.20
CA ASP A 26 -6.16 3.95 -8.82
C ASP A 26 -6.62 4.25 -10.25
N ALA A 27 -5.80 3.86 -11.22
CA ALA A 27 -6.06 4.10 -12.63
C ALA A 27 -7.22 3.26 -13.21
N GLN A 28 -7.65 2.21 -12.52
CA GLN A 28 -8.78 1.40 -12.96
C GLN A 28 -10.11 2.02 -12.51
N SER A 29 -10.15 2.61 -11.31
CA SER A 29 -11.35 3.27 -10.79
C SER A 29 -11.39 4.79 -11.02
N ASP A 30 -10.31 5.36 -11.57
CA ASP A 30 -10.11 6.79 -11.80
C ASP A 30 -10.30 7.62 -10.53
N LYS A 31 -9.69 7.17 -9.42
CA LYS A 31 -9.88 7.77 -8.10
C LYS A 31 -8.57 7.92 -7.33
N PRO A 32 -8.37 9.06 -6.65
CA PRO A 32 -7.31 9.18 -5.66
C PRO A 32 -7.64 8.33 -4.43
N PHE A 33 -6.60 7.95 -3.70
CA PHE A 33 -6.73 7.27 -2.41
C PHE A 33 -5.69 7.75 -1.42
N ALA A 34 -6.01 7.62 -0.14
CA ALA A 34 -5.08 7.76 0.97
C ALA A 34 -5.46 6.74 2.05
N GLY A 35 -4.46 6.18 2.72
CA GLY A 35 -4.69 5.16 3.73
C GLY A 35 -3.43 4.72 4.43
N GLU A 36 -3.59 3.74 5.31
CA GLU A 36 -2.51 3.12 6.06
C GLU A 36 -2.47 1.62 5.78
N VAL A 37 -1.26 1.06 5.74
CA VAL A 37 -1.04 -0.38 5.87
C VAL A 37 -0.12 -0.69 7.02
N ARG A 38 -0.28 -1.89 7.57
CA ARG A 38 0.59 -2.45 8.60
C ARG A 38 1.33 -3.65 8.04
N ILE A 39 2.61 -3.70 8.31
CA ILE A 39 3.49 -4.81 7.94
C ILE A 39 3.87 -5.55 9.21
N LEU A 40 3.80 -6.89 9.17
CA LEU A 40 4.27 -7.76 10.23
C LEU A 40 4.97 -8.97 9.58
N GLY A 41 6.30 -9.02 9.71
CA GLY A 41 7.13 -9.95 8.94
C GLY A 41 6.96 -9.70 7.43
N ASN A 42 6.53 -10.72 6.69
CA ASN A 42 6.31 -10.62 5.24
C ASN A 42 4.85 -10.35 4.86
N ASN A 43 3.97 -10.16 5.86
CA ASN A 43 2.55 -9.97 5.63
C ASN A 43 2.20 -8.48 5.70
N ILE A 44 1.45 -8.02 4.70
CA ILE A 44 0.88 -6.67 4.65
C ILE A 44 -0.60 -6.79 4.99
N TYR A 45 -1.06 -5.95 5.92
CA TYR A 45 -2.43 -5.84 6.40
C TYR A 45 -2.96 -4.42 6.23
N GLY A 46 -4.28 -4.29 6.18
CA GLY A 46 -4.97 -2.99 6.12
C GLY A 46 -6.20 -3.08 5.24
N ASP A 47 -7.23 -2.32 5.59
CA ASP A 47 -8.51 -2.34 4.84
C ASP A 47 -8.31 -1.95 3.37
N MET A 48 -7.33 -1.09 3.08
CA MET A 48 -6.98 -0.65 1.73
C MET A 48 -6.44 -1.76 0.80
N ILE A 49 -5.88 -2.84 1.33
CA ILE A 49 -5.40 -3.99 0.52
C ILE A 49 -6.21 -5.26 0.75
N HIS A 50 -7.24 -5.19 1.60
CA HIS A 50 -8.12 -6.30 1.92
C HIS A 50 -9.08 -6.57 0.75
N PRO A 51 -9.25 -7.82 0.29
CA PRO A 51 -10.01 -8.15 -0.91
C PRO A 51 -11.46 -7.68 -0.86
N ASN A 52 -12.08 -7.73 0.32
CA ASN A 52 -13.52 -7.46 0.50
C ASN A 52 -13.84 -6.12 1.16
N LYS A 53 -12.83 -5.39 1.66
CA LYS A 53 -13.05 -4.12 2.39
C LYS A 53 -12.49 -2.91 1.64
N SER A 54 -11.49 -3.14 0.81
CA SER A 54 -10.89 -2.08 0.02
C SER A 54 -11.83 -1.60 -1.06
N LEU A 55 -11.92 -0.28 -1.21
CA LEU A 55 -12.58 0.38 -2.33
C LEU A 55 -11.69 0.45 -3.58
N LEU A 56 -10.42 0.05 -3.46
CA LEU A 56 -9.48 0.00 -4.58
C LEU A 56 -9.75 -1.20 -5.47
N SER A 57 -9.49 -1.00 -6.75
CA SER A 57 -9.47 -2.09 -7.72
C SER A 57 -8.47 -3.16 -7.32
N GLU A 58 -8.75 -4.40 -7.74
CA GLU A 58 -7.85 -5.52 -7.47
C GLU A 58 -6.43 -5.28 -8.00
N SER A 59 -6.32 -4.71 -9.21
CA SER A 59 -5.03 -4.38 -9.82
C SER A 59 -4.26 -3.31 -9.03
N CYS A 60 -4.95 -2.31 -8.47
CA CYS A 60 -4.33 -1.31 -7.62
C CYS A 60 -3.86 -1.90 -6.28
N ARG A 61 -4.66 -2.79 -5.66
CA ARG A 61 -4.26 -3.51 -4.44
C ARG A 61 -3.00 -4.35 -4.64
N GLN A 62 -2.91 -5.04 -5.77
CA GLN A 62 -1.73 -5.84 -6.10
C GLN A 62 -0.51 -4.94 -6.32
N PHE A 63 -0.66 -3.85 -7.08
CA PHE A 63 0.38 -2.85 -7.29
C PHE A 63 0.93 -2.29 -5.97
N ILE A 64 0.07 -1.97 -5.00
CA ILE A 64 0.49 -1.49 -3.67
C ILE A 64 1.31 -2.55 -2.94
N LYS A 65 0.83 -3.79 -2.88
CA LYS A 65 1.52 -4.90 -2.19
C LYS A 65 2.92 -5.13 -2.79
N ASP A 66 3.00 -5.21 -4.11
CA ASP A 66 4.27 -5.45 -4.81
C ASP A 66 5.26 -4.31 -4.58
N THR A 67 4.78 -3.06 -4.67
CA THR A 67 5.64 -1.89 -4.47
C THR A 67 6.16 -1.82 -3.05
N ILE A 68 5.32 -2.08 -2.04
CA ILE A 68 5.75 -2.08 -0.64
C ILE A 68 6.77 -3.19 -0.37
N LEU A 69 6.55 -4.39 -0.93
CA LEU A 69 7.49 -5.50 -0.77
C LEU A 69 8.87 -5.18 -1.35
N ILE A 70 8.92 -4.55 -2.53
CA ILE A 70 10.17 -4.10 -3.15
C ILE A 70 10.86 -3.06 -2.26
N LYS A 71 10.11 -2.09 -1.72
CA LYS A 71 10.68 -1.04 -0.86
C LYS A 71 11.24 -1.60 0.45
N LEU A 72 10.57 -2.59 1.04
CA LEU A 72 11.09 -3.33 2.20
C LEU A 72 12.40 -4.06 1.90
N GLN A 73 12.46 -4.77 0.75
CA GLN A 73 13.65 -5.51 0.33
C GLN A 73 14.85 -4.59 0.08
N ASN A 74 14.58 -3.39 -0.45
CA ASN A 74 15.59 -2.36 -0.71
C ASN A 74 15.95 -1.53 0.54
N GLN A 75 15.36 -1.81 1.71
CA GLN A 75 15.54 -1.04 2.93
C GLN A 75 15.20 0.46 2.79
N GLU A 76 14.26 0.80 1.90
CA GLU A 76 13.75 2.17 1.73
C GLU A 76 12.70 2.55 2.79
N ILE A 77 12.28 1.56 3.60
CA ILE A 77 11.34 1.62 4.74
C ILE A 77 11.67 0.55 5.77
#